data_AF-A0A8J6T5W5-F1
#
_entry.id   AF-A0A8J6T5W5-F1
#
_cell.length_a   1.000
_cell.length_b   1.000
_cell.length_c   1.000
_cell.angle_alpha   90.00
_cell.angle_beta   90.00
_cell.angle_gamma   90.00
#
_symmetry.space_group_name_H-M   'P 1'
#
loop_
_entity.id
_entity.type
_entity.pdbx_description
1 polymer ?
#
loop_
_entity_poly.entity_id
_entity_poly.type
_entity_poly.pdbx_seq_one_letter_code
_entity_poly.pdbx_strand_id
1 'polypeptide(L)'
;MASGKFVSYIRVSTVRQGASGLGLEAQQKAINDYLNGGNWELLAEFQEIESGKNNDRPKLAAALQQCTMTGATLIIAKLDRLARNVAFISRLMDSGVDFVAVDFPQANRLTVHILAAVAEHEGKVISERVRVALAAAKARGTKLGSPQSNLTPADREQGSKAGNVAKTKQADAFAMRVTPIIEQYKAEGQNLTQIAKSLNSANILTARGKAGTWTPQAVKNVLNRHKETTI
;
A
#
# COMPACT_ATOMS: atom_id res chain seq x y z
N MET A 1 13.43 26.92 18.54
CA MET A 1 12.94 27.57 17.32
C MET A 1 13.33 26.71 16.13
N ALA A 2 12.48 26.62 15.11
CA ALA A 2 12.77 25.77 13.95
C ALA A 2 13.94 26.37 13.14
N SER A 3 14.80 25.49 12.62
CA SER A 3 15.91 25.92 11.76
C SER A 3 16.17 24.88 10.67
N GLY A 4 16.51 25.34 9.47
CA GLY A 4 16.79 24.49 8.32
C GLY A 4 15.76 24.60 7.19
N LYS A 5 15.87 23.69 6.23
CA LYS A 5 15.03 23.66 5.03
C LYS A 5 13.83 22.74 5.27
N PHE A 6 12.65 23.19 4.90
CA PHE A 6 11.40 22.46 5.06
C PHE A 6 10.66 22.32 3.74
N VAL A 7 9.90 21.23 3.62
CA VAL A 7 8.90 21.05 2.57
C VAL A 7 7.58 20.72 3.26
N SER A 8 6.53 21.50 3.01
CA SER A 8 5.23 21.26 3.64
C SER A 8 4.37 20.32 2.80
N TYR A 9 3.61 19.46 3.49
CA TYR A 9 2.59 18.62 2.86
C TYR A 9 1.26 18.75 3.60
N ILE A 10 0.21 19.16 2.89
CA ILE A 10 -1.13 19.38 3.41
C ILE A 10 -2.19 18.58 2.62
N ARG A 11 -3.23 18.11 3.32
CA ARG A 11 -4.25 17.25 2.71
C ARG A 11 -5.68 17.55 3.18
N VAL A 12 -6.65 17.41 2.27
CA VAL A 12 -8.09 17.40 2.61
C VAL A 12 -8.82 16.18 2.05
N SER A 13 -9.81 15.70 2.82
CA SER A 13 -10.54 14.45 2.57
C SER A 13 -11.69 14.55 1.56
N THR A 14 -12.03 15.74 1.06
CA THR A 14 -13.05 15.93 0.02
C THR A 14 -12.82 17.22 -0.77
N VAL A 15 -13.23 17.24 -2.04
CA VAL A 15 -13.29 18.46 -2.88
C VAL A 15 -14.18 19.52 -2.23
N ARG A 16 -15.27 19.12 -1.55
CA ARG A 16 -16.17 20.00 -0.79
C ARG A 16 -15.47 20.70 0.39
N GLN A 17 -14.56 20.03 1.09
CA GLN A 17 -13.74 20.64 2.15
C GLN A 17 -12.57 21.46 1.59
N GLY A 18 -12.07 21.11 0.40
CA GLY A 18 -11.13 21.97 -0.34
C GLY A 18 -11.78 23.30 -0.75
N ALA A 19 -13.07 23.27 -1.10
CA ALA A 19 -13.83 24.46 -1.50
C ALA A 19 -14.14 25.43 -0.35
N SER A 20 -14.16 24.97 0.91
CA SER A 20 -14.41 25.85 2.07
C SER A 20 -13.14 26.49 2.64
N GLY A 21 -11.93 26.08 2.23
CA GLY A 21 -10.63 26.64 2.68
C GLY A 21 -10.24 26.30 4.13
N LEU A 22 -11.20 26.26 5.06
CA LEU A 22 -11.01 26.14 6.51
C LEU A 22 -10.11 24.98 6.97
N GLY A 23 -10.14 23.84 6.27
CA GLY A 23 -9.32 22.67 6.62
C GLY A 23 -7.86 22.79 6.18
N LEU A 24 -7.58 23.54 5.12
CA LEU A 24 -6.23 23.78 4.60
C LEU A 24 -5.59 24.96 5.32
N GLU A 25 -6.36 26.04 5.50
CA GLU A 25 -5.93 27.23 6.24
C GLU A 25 -5.53 26.87 7.67
N ALA A 26 -6.28 26.00 8.35
CA ALA A 26 -5.92 25.54 9.69
C ALA A 26 -4.59 24.74 9.71
N GLN A 27 -4.31 23.96 8.64
CA GLN A 27 -3.06 23.20 8.53
C GLN A 27 -1.88 24.11 8.22
N GLN A 28 -2.04 25.03 7.25
CA GLN A 28 -1.05 26.04 6.90
C GLN A 28 -0.75 26.93 8.10
N LYS A 29 -1.78 27.39 8.81
CA LYS A 29 -1.62 28.18 10.03
C LYS A 29 -0.82 27.39 11.09
N ALA A 30 -1.15 26.13 11.34
CA ALA A 30 -0.41 25.32 12.31
C ALA A 30 1.08 25.16 11.92
N ILE A 31 1.36 24.93 10.64
CA ILE A 31 2.74 24.84 10.12
C ILE A 31 3.46 26.18 10.28
N ASN A 32 2.82 27.28 9.89
CA ASN A 32 3.39 28.62 10.01
C ASN A 32 3.62 29.03 11.48
N ASP A 33 2.68 28.70 12.37
CA ASP A 33 2.80 28.94 13.81
C ASP A 33 3.98 28.13 14.40
N TYR A 34 4.18 26.88 13.94
CA TYR A 34 5.29 26.03 14.38
C TYR A 34 6.65 26.51 13.86
N LEU A 35 6.68 26.93 12.60
CA LEU A 35 7.86 27.55 11.98
C LEU A 35 8.05 28.99 12.50
N ASN A 36 7.15 29.57 13.30
CA ASN A 36 7.27 30.96 13.70
C ASN A 36 8.55 31.18 14.54
N GLY A 37 9.38 32.11 14.07
CA GLY A 37 10.69 32.40 14.65
C GLY A 37 11.76 31.33 14.36
N GLY A 38 13.01 31.78 14.24
CA GLY A 38 14.17 30.94 13.89
C GLY A 38 14.72 31.24 12.48
N ASN A 39 15.65 30.40 12.02
CA ASN A 39 16.29 30.52 10.70
C ASN A 39 15.91 29.34 9.81
N TRP A 40 14.77 29.44 9.14
CA TRP A 40 14.20 28.37 8.32
C TRP A 40 13.86 28.86 6.92
N GLU A 41 13.76 27.92 5.99
CA GLU A 41 13.39 28.15 4.60
C GLU A 41 12.36 27.10 4.16
N LEU A 42 11.18 27.54 3.72
CA LEU A 42 10.17 26.64 3.13
C LEU A 42 10.40 26.56 1.62
N LEU A 43 10.94 25.42 1.15
CA LEU A 43 11.33 25.24 -0.25
C LEU A 43 10.14 25.00 -1.18
N ALA A 44 9.12 24.30 -0.68
CA ALA A 44 7.93 23.94 -1.45
C ALA A 44 6.78 23.56 -0.53
N GLU A 45 5.56 23.80 -1.01
CA GLU A 45 4.32 23.32 -0.40
C GLU A 45 3.59 22.40 -1.38
N PHE A 46 3.26 21.19 -0.91
CA PHE A 46 2.53 20.19 -1.67
C PHE A 46 1.14 19.99 -1.07
N GLN A 47 0.12 20.32 -1.86
CA GLN A 47 -1.27 20.12 -1.49
C GLN A 47 -1.87 18.92 -2.22
N GLU A 48 -2.52 18.03 -1.48
CA GLU A 48 -3.22 16.86 -2.02
C GLU A 48 -4.72 16.92 -1.67
N ILE A 49 -5.58 16.75 -2.68
CA ILE A 49 -7.04 16.68 -2.52
C ILE A 49 -7.46 15.25 -2.83
N GLU A 50 -7.90 14.50 -1.80
CA GLU A 50 -8.15 13.07 -1.95
C GLU A 50 -9.50 12.67 -1.34
N SER A 51 -10.35 12.03 -2.13
CA SER A 51 -11.48 11.25 -1.61
C SER A 51 -10.95 9.86 -1.20
N GLY A 52 -11.32 9.37 -0.01
CA GLY A 52 -10.68 8.22 0.68
C GLY A 52 -10.73 6.84 0.01
N LYS A 53 -10.86 6.77 -1.32
CA LYS A 53 -10.89 5.55 -2.12
C LYS A 53 -9.63 5.36 -3.00
N ASN A 54 -8.84 6.42 -3.26
CA ASN A 54 -7.65 6.35 -4.12
C ASN A 54 -6.34 6.55 -3.33
N ASN A 55 -5.53 5.49 -3.22
CA ASN A 55 -4.26 5.50 -2.47
C ASN A 55 -3.04 6.04 -3.25
N ASP A 56 -3.23 6.45 -4.50
CA ASP A 56 -2.16 7.03 -5.33
C ASP A 56 -1.94 8.47 -4.88
N ARG A 57 -0.76 8.72 -4.29
CA ARG A 57 -0.38 9.98 -3.65
C ARG A 57 0.78 10.64 -4.40
N PRO A 58 0.54 11.19 -5.60
CA PRO A 58 1.61 11.75 -6.43
C PRO A 58 2.25 12.99 -5.79
N LYS A 59 1.48 13.85 -5.10
CA LYS A 59 2.04 15.06 -4.49
C LYS A 59 2.90 14.74 -3.29
N LEU A 60 2.54 13.70 -2.54
CA LEU A 60 3.41 13.22 -1.48
C LEU A 60 4.71 12.64 -2.03
N ALA A 61 4.65 11.82 -3.07
CA ALA A 61 5.86 11.25 -3.67
C ALA A 61 6.80 12.36 -4.15
N ALA A 62 6.24 13.40 -4.78
CA ALA A 62 6.99 14.60 -5.18
C ALA A 62 7.57 15.35 -3.97
N ALA A 63 6.82 15.49 -2.87
CA ALA A 63 7.32 16.12 -1.65
C ALA A 63 8.50 15.36 -1.05
N LEU A 64 8.41 14.03 -0.96
CA LEU A 64 9.50 13.17 -0.49
C LEU A 64 10.72 13.27 -1.40
N GLN A 65 10.53 13.24 -2.71
CA GLN A 65 11.61 13.39 -3.69
C GLN A 65 12.31 14.74 -3.54
N GLN A 66 11.54 15.83 -3.36
CA GLN A 66 12.08 17.16 -3.13
C GLN A 66 12.91 17.21 -1.84
N CYS A 67 12.42 16.59 -0.76
CA CYS A 67 13.16 16.48 0.50
C CYS A 67 14.49 15.74 0.30
N THR A 68 14.46 14.58 -0.38
CA THR A 68 15.66 13.80 -0.67
C THR A 68 16.68 14.58 -1.50
N MET A 69 16.24 15.37 -2.49
CA MET A 69 17.14 16.17 -3.34
C MET A 69 17.75 17.37 -2.62
N THR A 70 17.02 17.96 -1.67
CA THR A 70 17.39 19.24 -1.05
C THR A 70 17.92 19.11 0.38
N GLY A 71 17.85 17.92 0.96
CA GLY A 71 18.11 17.68 2.38
C GLY A 71 17.09 18.32 3.32
N ALA A 72 15.91 18.68 2.80
CA ALA A 72 14.86 19.33 3.58
C ALA A 72 14.09 18.32 4.44
N THR A 73 13.59 18.79 5.58
CA THR A 73 12.69 18.05 6.46
C THR A 73 11.24 18.19 6.00
N LEU A 74 10.51 17.08 5.92
CA LEU A 74 9.09 17.10 5.60
C LEU A 74 8.26 17.58 6.79
N ILE A 75 7.51 18.67 6.67
CA ILE A 75 6.61 19.16 7.71
C ILE A 75 5.15 18.88 7.37
N ILE A 76 4.42 18.31 8.34
CA ILE A 76 3.00 17.98 8.22
C ILE A 76 2.24 18.56 9.41
N ALA A 77 1.00 19.03 9.19
CA ALA A 77 0.20 19.63 10.26
C ALA A 77 -0.30 18.60 11.28
N LYS A 78 -0.76 17.43 10.81
CA LYS A 78 -1.29 16.38 11.68
C LYS A 78 -0.90 14.97 11.28
N LEU A 79 -0.46 14.18 12.26
CA LEU A 79 -0.10 12.77 12.07
C LEU A 79 -1.35 11.88 11.93
N ASP A 80 -2.47 12.19 12.60
CA ASP A 80 -3.68 11.34 12.61
C ASP A 80 -4.29 11.11 11.22
N ARG A 81 -4.20 12.13 10.35
CA ARG A 81 -4.73 12.11 8.98
C ARG A 81 -3.87 11.30 8.02
N LEU A 82 -2.67 10.94 8.46
CA LEU A 82 -1.61 10.29 7.70
C LEU A 82 -1.31 8.88 8.24
N ALA A 83 -1.37 8.67 9.56
CA ALA A 83 -1.11 7.41 10.26
C ALA A 83 -2.15 6.31 10.00
N ARG A 84 -3.38 6.67 9.60
CA ARG A 84 -4.38 5.68 9.14
C ARG A 84 -4.01 5.00 7.83
N ASN A 85 -2.97 5.49 7.14
CA ASN A 85 -2.46 4.88 5.93
C ASN A 85 -1.08 4.27 6.23
N VAL A 86 -1.05 2.98 6.55
CA VAL A 86 0.19 2.23 6.80
C VAL A 86 1.18 2.37 5.62
N ALA A 87 0.69 2.46 4.38
CA ALA A 87 1.53 2.63 3.19
C ALA A 87 2.14 4.04 3.08
N PHE A 88 1.61 5.04 3.79
CA PHE A 88 2.26 6.35 3.94
C PHE A 88 3.47 6.26 4.85
N ILE A 89 3.24 5.69 6.03
CA ILE A 89 4.27 5.53 7.05
C ILE A 89 5.41 4.68 6.51
N SER A 90 5.11 3.58 5.81
CA SER A 90 6.12 2.79 5.09
C SER A 90 6.94 3.64 4.14
N ARG A 91 6.31 4.42 3.25
CA ARG A 91 7.03 5.26 2.28
C ARG A 91 7.90 6.33 2.92
N LEU A 92 7.44 6.95 4.00
CA LEU A 92 8.21 7.91 4.79
C LEU A 92 9.42 7.26 5.46
N MET A 93 9.25 6.02 5.93
CA MET A 93 10.32 5.24 6.54
C MET A 93 11.34 4.82 5.48
N ASP A 94 10.88 4.31 4.34
CA ASP A 94 11.70 3.84 3.22
C ASP A 94 12.49 4.99 2.56
N SER A 95 11.96 6.21 2.53
CA SER A 95 12.63 7.36 1.89
C SER A 95 13.84 7.88 2.69
N GLY A 96 13.96 7.53 3.97
CA GLY A 96 15.02 8.06 4.85
C GLY A 96 14.92 9.57 5.14
N VAL A 97 13.85 10.23 4.72
CA VAL A 97 13.62 11.67 4.94
C VAL A 97 13.22 11.94 6.38
N ASP A 98 13.82 12.95 7.00
CA ASP A 98 13.38 13.46 8.29
C ASP A 98 12.02 14.16 8.15
N PHE A 99 11.18 14.02 9.16
CA PHE A 99 9.86 14.64 9.15
C PHE A 99 9.47 15.17 10.52
N VAL A 100 8.59 16.17 10.53
CA VAL A 100 8.01 16.76 11.74
C VAL A 100 6.50 16.82 11.58
N ALA A 101 5.78 16.29 12.57
CA ALA A 101 4.35 16.47 12.70
C ALA A 101 4.07 17.58 13.73
N VAL A 102 3.37 18.63 13.34
CA VAL A 102 3.12 19.80 14.22
C VAL A 102 2.25 19.43 15.43
N ASP A 103 1.28 18.54 15.26
CA ASP A 103 0.46 18.03 16.37
C ASP A 103 1.23 17.07 17.29
N PHE A 104 2.34 16.52 16.83
CA PHE A 104 3.20 15.67 17.63
C PHE A 104 4.70 15.86 17.30
N PRO A 105 5.30 17.00 17.70
CA PRO A 105 6.66 17.37 17.29
C PRO A 105 7.75 16.44 17.81
N GLN A 106 7.45 15.67 18.86
CA GLN A 106 8.35 14.67 19.45
C GLN A 106 8.27 13.31 18.73
N ALA A 107 7.45 13.20 17.68
CA ALA A 107 7.34 11.98 16.89
C ALA A 107 8.67 11.69 16.19
N ASN A 108 9.40 10.70 16.70
CA ASN A 108 10.57 10.15 16.03
C ASN A 108 10.17 8.95 15.16
N ARG A 109 11.12 8.43 14.36
CA ARG A 109 10.89 7.29 13.47
C ARG A 109 10.33 6.06 14.20
N LEU A 110 10.77 5.78 15.43
CA LEU A 110 10.28 4.65 16.24
C LEU A 110 8.81 4.82 16.59
N THR A 111 8.41 5.98 17.08
CA THR A 111 7.02 6.26 17.46
C THR A 111 6.08 6.09 16.26
N VAL A 112 6.52 6.50 15.07
CA VAL A 112 5.77 6.31 13.84
C VAL A 112 5.64 4.84 13.45
N HIS A 113 6.70 4.03 13.59
CA HIS A 113 6.62 2.57 13.36
C HIS A 113 5.57 1.92 14.27
N ILE A 114 5.57 2.29 15.56
CA ILE A 114 4.61 1.77 16.54
C ILE A 114 3.19 2.16 16.14
N LEU A 115 2.95 3.43 15.81
CA LEU A 115 1.63 3.91 15.39
C LEU A 115 1.15 3.22 14.11
N ALA A 116 2.02 2.98 13.14
CA ALA A 116 1.66 2.22 11.94
C ALA A 116 1.34 0.76 12.24
N ALA A 117 2.10 0.10 13.10
CA ALA A 117 1.84 -1.28 13.49
C ALA A 117 0.50 -1.42 14.21
N VAL A 118 0.18 -0.49 15.12
CA VAL A 118 -1.11 -0.41 15.80
C VAL A 118 -2.25 -0.18 14.80
N ALA A 119 -2.09 0.78 13.88
CA ALA A 119 -3.10 1.06 12.86
C ALA A 119 -3.34 -0.15 11.93
N GLU A 120 -2.29 -0.88 11.54
CA GLU A 120 -2.40 -2.11 10.76
C GLU A 120 -3.18 -3.19 11.52
N HIS A 121 -2.87 -3.37 12.80
CA HIS A 121 -3.55 -4.34 13.66
C HIS A 121 -5.03 -3.99 13.83
N GLU A 122 -5.36 -2.74 14.15
CA GLU A 122 -6.75 -2.28 14.27
C GLU A 122 -7.52 -2.50 12.96
N GLY A 123 -6.90 -2.20 11.82
CA GLY A 123 -7.49 -2.43 10.50
C GLY A 123 -7.81 -3.91 10.24
N LYS A 124 -6.90 -4.81 10.63
CA LYS A 124 -7.12 -6.27 10.55
C LYS A 124 -8.28 -6.70 11.44
N VAL A 125 -8.31 -6.25 12.70
CA VAL A 125 -9.37 -6.58 13.66
C VAL A 125 -10.73 -6.11 13.18
N ILE A 126 -10.84 -4.89 12.64
CA ILE A 126 -12.09 -4.38 12.05
C ILE A 126 -12.50 -5.26 10.86
N SER A 127 -11.57 -5.57 9.94
CA SER A 127 -11.85 -6.41 8.78
C SER A 127 -12.35 -7.81 9.18
N GLU A 128 -11.73 -8.42 10.19
CA GLU A 128 -12.13 -9.71 10.72
C GLU A 128 -13.53 -9.67 11.35
N ARG A 129 -13.81 -8.67 12.20
CA ARG A 129 -15.14 -8.46 12.78
C ARG A 129 -16.22 -8.30 11.71
N VAL A 130 -15.95 -7.50 10.68
CA VAL A 130 -16.87 -7.31 9.55
C VAL A 130 -17.08 -8.63 8.81
N ARG A 131 -16.02 -9.39 8.54
CA ARG A 131 -16.12 -10.71 7.87
C ARG A 131 -16.99 -11.68 8.67
N VAL A 132 -16.77 -11.77 9.98
CA VAL A 132 -17.56 -12.61 10.88
C VAL A 132 -19.03 -12.16 10.91
N ALA A 133 -19.28 -10.86 11.02
CA ALA A 133 -20.63 -10.30 11.01
C ALA A 133 -21.37 -10.57 9.68
N LEU A 134 -20.69 -10.41 8.54
CA LEU A 134 -21.24 -10.69 7.21
C LEU A 134 -21.50 -12.18 7.01
N ALA A 135 -20.62 -13.06 7.49
CA ALA A 135 -20.83 -14.51 7.46
C ALA A 135 -22.07 -14.92 8.27
N ALA A 136 -22.22 -14.37 9.48
CA ALA A 136 -23.39 -14.60 10.31
C ALA A 136 -24.69 -14.04 9.68
N ALA A 137 -24.64 -12.85 9.09
CA ALA A 137 -25.78 -12.28 8.38
C ALA A 137 -26.19 -13.15 7.18
N LYS A 138 -25.22 -13.63 6.39
CA LYS A 138 -25.47 -14.57 5.28
C LYS A 138 -26.10 -15.87 5.77
N ALA A 139 -25.62 -16.42 6.89
CA ALA A 139 -26.18 -17.64 7.49
C ALA A 139 -27.63 -17.42 7.98
N ARG A 140 -27.97 -16.22 8.45
CA ARG A 140 -29.34 -15.80 8.78
C ARG A 140 -30.22 -15.48 7.56
N GLY A 141 -29.72 -15.70 6.35
CA GLY A 141 -30.46 -15.45 5.11
C GLY A 141 -30.45 -13.99 4.63
N THR A 142 -29.68 -13.10 5.25
CA THR A 142 -29.53 -11.73 4.75
C THR A 142 -28.83 -11.75 3.39
N LYS A 143 -29.53 -11.28 2.36
CA LYS A 143 -28.97 -11.15 1.00
C LYS A 143 -27.94 -10.03 0.98
N LEU A 144 -26.66 -10.40 1.02
CA LEU A 144 -25.57 -9.46 0.79
C LEU A 144 -25.61 -8.98 -0.67
N GLY A 145 -25.21 -7.72 -0.89
CA GLY A 145 -25.20 -7.12 -2.21
C GLY A 145 -24.42 -7.95 -3.24
N SER A 146 -24.90 -7.98 -4.49
CA SER A 146 -24.24 -8.69 -5.59
C SER A 146 -23.72 -7.69 -6.63
N PRO A 147 -22.51 -7.89 -7.19
CA PRO A 147 -22.06 -7.13 -8.36
C PRO A 147 -23.07 -7.18 -9.51
N GLN A 148 -23.82 -8.29 -9.65
CA GLN A 148 -24.83 -8.47 -10.70
C GLN A 148 -26.03 -7.53 -10.52
N SER A 149 -26.39 -7.21 -9.28
CA SER A 149 -27.58 -6.39 -8.95
C SER A 149 -27.24 -4.94 -8.61
N ASN A 150 -26.01 -4.67 -8.16
CA ASN A 150 -25.64 -3.40 -7.55
C ASN A 150 -24.68 -2.55 -8.39
N LEU A 151 -24.10 -3.11 -9.46
CA LEU A 151 -23.15 -2.41 -10.32
C LEU A 151 -23.68 -2.35 -11.76
N THR A 152 -23.36 -1.26 -12.46
CA THR A 152 -23.63 -1.16 -13.90
C THR A 152 -22.78 -2.17 -14.68
N PRO A 153 -23.16 -2.55 -15.91
CA PRO A 153 -22.32 -3.41 -16.75
C PRO A 153 -20.89 -2.87 -16.93
N ALA A 154 -20.75 -1.55 -17.08
CA ALA A 154 -19.46 -0.87 -17.20
C ALA A 154 -18.60 -1.03 -15.92
N ASP A 155 -19.18 -0.81 -14.74
CA ASP A 155 -18.48 -0.98 -13.46
C ASP A 155 -18.05 -2.44 -13.22
N ARG A 156 -18.87 -3.41 -13.65
CA ARG A 156 -18.54 -4.84 -13.56
C ARG A 156 -17.38 -5.19 -14.48
N GLU A 157 -17.39 -4.69 -15.72
CA GLU A 157 -16.32 -4.92 -16.67
C GLU A 157 -15.01 -4.31 -16.19
N GLN A 158 -15.05 -3.06 -15.71
CA GLN A 158 -13.89 -2.39 -15.13
C GLN A 158 -13.34 -3.14 -13.91
N GLY A 159 -14.21 -3.57 -12.99
CA GLY A 159 -13.83 -4.37 -11.82
C GLY A 159 -13.23 -5.73 -12.20
N SER A 160 -13.78 -6.40 -13.21
CA SER A 160 -13.27 -7.67 -13.73
C SER A 160 -11.89 -7.49 -14.36
N LYS A 161 -11.71 -6.46 -15.21
CA LYS A 161 -10.41 -6.10 -15.81
C LYS A 161 -9.36 -5.83 -14.74
N ALA A 162 -9.67 -4.97 -13.76
CA ALA A 162 -8.77 -4.68 -12.65
C ALA A 162 -8.43 -5.93 -11.81
N GLY A 163 -9.43 -6.78 -11.54
CA GLY A 163 -9.25 -8.03 -10.84
C GLY A 163 -8.36 -9.02 -11.58
N ASN A 164 -8.48 -9.09 -12.91
CA ASN A 164 -7.63 -9.93 -13.74
C ASN A 164 -6.18 -9.42 -13.76
N VAL A 165 -5.96 -8.11 -13.88
CA VAL A 165 -4.63 -7.51 -13.77
C VAL A 165 -3.98 -7.83 -12.44
N ALA A 166 -4.71 -7.69 -11.32
CA ALA A 166 -4.20 -8.01 -9.99
C ALA A 166 -3.83 -9.50 -9.85
N LYS A 167 -4.67 -10.40 -10.35
CA LYS A 167 -4.40 -11.85 -10.37
C LYS A 167 -3.18 -12.19 -11.21
N THR A 168 -3.03 -11.56 -12.38
CA THR A 168 -1.86 -11.74 -13.24
C THR A 168 -0.60 -11.33 -12.51
N LYS A 169 -0.55 -10.10 -11.95
CA LYS A 169 0.60 -9.61 -11.19
C LYS A 169 1.00 -10.52 -10.03
N GLN A 170 0.01 -11.06 -9.28
CA GLN A 170 0.28 -12.01 -8.20
C GLN A 170 0.89 -13.33 -8.72
N ALA A 171 0.37 -13.84 -9.82
CA ALA A 171 0.88 -15.07 -10.43
C ALA A 171 2.26 -14.88 -11.08
N ASP A 172 2.58 -13.70 -11.59
CA ASP A 172 3.91 -13.37 -12.13
C ASP A 172 4.93 -13.28 -11.00
N ALA A 173 4.62 -12.56 -9.91
CA ALA A 173 5.47 -12.50 -8.72
C ALA A 173 5.68 -13.90 -8.10
N PHE A 174 4.64 -14.73 -8.09
CA PHE A 174 4.77 -16.13 -7.67
C PHE A 174 5.72 -16.92 -8.59
N ALA A 175 5.59 -16.75 -9.90
CA ALA A 175 6.46 -17.42 -10.87
C ALA A 175 7.93 -17.01 -10.67
N MET A 176 8.23 -15.71 -10.55
CA MET A 176 9.58 -15.21 -10.27
C MET A 176 10.20 -15.84 -9.01
N ARG A 177 9.40 -16.05 -7.95
CA ARG A 177 9.89 -16.67 -6.71
C ARG A 177 10.18 -18.16 -6.84
N VAL A 178 9.40 -18.90 -7.63
CA VAL A 178 9.47 -20.37 -7.68
C VAL A 178 10.32 -20.88 -8.83
N THR A 179 10.48 -20.12 -9.91
CA THR A 179 11.28 -20.51 -11.07
C THR A 179 12.71 -20.93 -10.72
N PRO A 180 13.47 -20.23 -9.86
CA PRO A 180 14.84 -20.65 -9.53
C PRO A 180 14.91 -22.08 -8.96
N ILE A 181 13.91 -22.46 -8.15
CA ILE A 181 13.81 -23.82 -7.58
C ILE A 181 13.50 -24.85 -8.68
N ILE A 182 12.59 -24.50 -9.59
CA ILE A 182 12.25 -25.37 -10.73
C ILE A 182 13.46 -25.55 -11.66
N GLU A 183 14.21 -24.49 -11.92
CA GLU A 183 15.41 -24.52 -12.76
C GLU A 183 16.53 -25.34 -12.13
N GLN A 184 16.70 -25.27 -10.80
CA GLN A 184 17.62 -26.15 -10.08
C GLN A 184 17.28 -27.63 -10.31
N TYR A 185 16.03 -28.05 -10.07
CA TYR A 185 15.63 -29.43 -10.31
C TYR A 185 15.75 -29.86 -11.78
N LYS A 186 15.54 -28.92 -12.71
CA LYS A 186 15.74 -29.17 -14.14
C LYS A 186 17.23 -29.37 -14.47
N ALA A 187 18.13 -28.62 -13.84
CA ALA A 187 19.58 -28.78 -13.98
C ALA A 187 20.07 -30.14 -13.44
N GLU A 188 19.39 -30.67 -12.43
CA GLU A 188 19.58 -32.04 -11.92
C GLU A 188 19.01 -33.13 -12.86
N GLY A 189 18.50 -32.75 -14.04
CA GLY A 189 17.96 -33.68 -15.04
C GLY A 189 16.53 -34.14 -14.77
N GLN A 190 15.82 -33.54 -13.81
CA GLN A 190 14.45 -33.93 -13.50
C GLN A 190 13.47 -33.48 -14.59
N ASN A 191 12.56 -34.37 -14.99
CA ASN A 191 11.45 -34.01 -15.86
C ASN A 191 10.32 -33.31 -15.08
N LEU A 192 9.35 -32.71 -15.79
CA LEU A 192 8.26 -31.93 -15.15
C LEU A 192 7.46 -32.71 -14.10
N THR A 193 7.31 -34.03 -14.28
CA THR A 193 6.62 -34.90 -13.33
C THR A 193 7.44 -35.12 -12.06
N GLN A 194 8.74 -35.34 -12.21
CA GLN A 194 9.67 -35.44 -11.09
C GLN A 194 9.74 -34.11 -10.33
N ILE A 195 9.87 -32.98 -11.04
CA ILE A 195 9.88 -31.65 -10.43
C ILE A 195 8.60 -31.41 -9.61
N ALA A 196 7.42 -31.74 -10.16
CA ALA A 196 6.16 -31.60 -9.43
C ALA A 196 6.14 -32.44 -8.13
N LYS A 197 6.68 -33.66 -8.16
CA LYS A 197 6.84 -34.49 -6.96
C LYS A 197 7.82 -33.86 -5.97
N SER A 198 8.98 -33.40 -6.43
CA SER A 198 9.99 -32.74 -5.60
C SER A 198 9.44 -31.48 -4.91
N LEU A 199 8.67 -30.66 -5.62
CA LEU A 199 7.99 -29.48 -5.06
C LEU A 199 6.94 -29.87 -4.00
N ASN A 200 6.19 -30.95 -4.23
CA ASN A 200 5.24 -31.47 -3.25
C ASN A 200 5.94 -32.01 -2.00
N SER A 201 7.00 -32.79 -2.18
CA SER A 201 7.82 -33.34 -1.09
C SER A 201 8.50 -32.25 -0.27
N ALA A 202 8.91 -31.15 -0.92
CA ALA A 202 9.47 -29.97 -0.26
C ALA A 202 8.41 -29.05 0.39
N ASN A 203 7.13 -29.43 0.39
CA ASN A 203 6.01 -28.63 0.91
C ASN A 203 5.94 -27.20 0.33
N ILE A 204 6.38 -27.01 -0.92
CA ILE A 204 6.30 -25.72 -1.58
C ILE A 204 4.84 -25.43 -1.93
N LEU A 205 4.34 -24.30 -1.47
CA LEU A 205 2.97 -23.86 -1.74
C LEU A 205 2.79 -23.51 -3.23
N THR A 206 1.66 -23.93 -3.80
CA THR A 206 1.21 -23.45 -5.12
C THR A 206 0.75 -21.99 -5.05
N ALA A 207 0.52 -21.35 -6.21
CA ALA A 207 0.00 -19.97 -6.28
C ALA A 207 -1.35 -19.76 -5.55
N ARG A 208 -2.09 -20.85 -5.31
CA ARG A 208 -3.36 -20.83 -4.56
C ARG A 208 -3.19 -21.11 -3.05
N GLY A 209 -1.95 -21.20 -2.56
CA GLY A 209 -1.64 -21.43 -1.15
C GLY A 209 -1.83 -22.87 -0.67
N LYS A 210 -1.89 -23.85 -1.57
CA LYS A 210 -1.99 -25.28 -1.21
C LYS A 210 -0.66 -26.00 -1.41
N ALA A 211 -0.19 -26.71 -0.40
CA ALA A 211 0.93 -27.67 -0.50
C ALA A 211 0.43 -29.01 -1.09
N GLY A 212 1.34 -29.81 -1.65
CA GLY A 212 1.04 -31.17 -2.11
C GLY A 212 0.19 -31.27 -3.39
N THR A 213 -0.12 -30.15 -4.04
CA THR A 213 -0.98 -30.11 -5.24
C THR A 213 -0.25 -29.67 -6.51
N TRP A 214 1.07 -29.73 -6.56
CA TRP A 214 1.82 -29.47 -7.78
C TRP A 214 1.55 -30.56 -8.81
N THR A 215 1.25 -30.11 -10.03
CA THR A 215 1.09 -30.97 -11.20
C THR A 215 2.16 -30.60 -12.24
N PRO A 216 2.51 -31.50 -13.18
CA PRO A 216 3.44 -31.19 -14.25
C PRO A 216 3.01 -29.96 -15.07
N GLN A 217 1.69 -29.80 -15.27
CA GLN A 217 1.12 -28.64 -15.94
C GLN A 217 1.32 -27.35 -15.15
N ALA A 218 1.21 -27.39 -13.81
CA ALA A 218 1.47 -26.22 -12.97
C ALA A 218 2.95 -25.78 -13.08
N VAL A 219 3.89 -26.72 -13.10
CA VAL A 219 5.32 -26.45 -13.32
C VAL A 219 5.54 -25.79 -14.70
N LYS A 220 4.94 -26.36 -15.75
CA LYS A 220 5.00 -25.80 -17.11
C LYS A 220 4.44 -24.37 -17.19
N ASN A 221 3.31 -24.12 -16.53
CA ASN A 221 2.67 -22.80 -16.51
C ASN A 221 3.56 -21.75 -15.83
N VAL A 222 4.24 -22.11 -14.75
CA VAL A 222 5.20 -21.21 -14.06
C VAL A 222 6.37 -20.86 -14.97
N LEU A 223 6.97 -21.86 -15.62
CA LEU A 223 8.08 -21.66 -16.55
C LEU A 223 7.72 -20.80 -17.75
N ASN A 224 6.54 -21.04 -18.35
CA ASN A 224 6.07 -20.24 -19.49
C ASN A 224 5.87 -18.77 -19.10
N ARG A 225 5.23 -18.54 -17.96
CA ARG A 225 4.98 -17.19 -17.44
C ARG A 225 6.27 -16.43 -17.10
N HIS A 226 7.27 -17.13 -16.55
CA HIS A 226 8.58 -16.52 -16.28
C HIS A 226 9.27 -16.05 -17.57
N LYS A 227 9.21 -16.84 -18.65
CA LYS A 227 9.75 -16.45 -19.95
C LYS A 227 9.06 -15.20 -20.51
N GLU A 228 7.74 -15.12 -20.40
CA GLU A 228 6.96 -13.96 -20.83
C GLU A 228 7.26 -12.68 -20.02
N THR A 229 7.76 -12.82 -18.78
CA THR A 229 8.07 -11.68 -17.90
C THR A 229 9.51 -11.18 -18.04
N THR A 230 10.40 -11.99 -18.64
CA THR A 230 11.84 -11.69 -18.78
C THR A 230 12.20 -11.11 -20.16
N ILE A 231 11.24 -11.11 -21.10
CA ILE A 231 11.33 -10.46 -22.43
C ILE A 231 10.77 -9.05 -22.32
#